data_AF-A0A6G0XFE4-F1
#
_entry.id   AF-A0A6G0XFE4-F1
#
_cell.length_a   1.000
_cell.length_b   1.000
_cell.length_c   1.000
_cell.angle_alpha   90.00
_cell.angle_beta   90.00
_cell.angle_gamma   90.00
#
_symmetry.space_group_name_H-M   'P 1'
#
loop_
_entity.id
_entity.type
_entity.pdbx_description
1 polymer ?
#
loop_
_entity_poly.entity_id
_entity_poly.type
_entity_poly.pdbx_seq_one_letter_code
_entity_poly.pdbx_strand_id
1 'polypeptide(L)'
;MSGMAGGVGVVVCLEVPIGSEFGIDYEAFRTAEKFRGVKLIPSGLHFIFYSSNGDGANGIRQGFFINMQPNDVIIRTWSTDTEELMPLKSEVDAENLTRTRCLIRDHV
;
A
#
# COMPACT_ATOMS: atom_id res chain seq x y z
N MET A 1 11.94 13.92 26.94
CA MET A 1 11.31 13.81 25.61
C MET A 1 12.25 12.99 24.74
N SER A 2 12.14 11.65 24.77
CA SER A 2 12.98 10.80 23.92
C SER A 2 12.55 10.99 22.47
N GLY A 3 13.47 11.36 21.60
CA GLY A 3 13.23 11.40 20.16
C GLY A 3 12.71 10.03 19.72
N MET A 4 11.50 10.01 19.18
CA MET A 4 10.99 8.86 18.44
C MET A 4 11.98 8.65 17.30
N ALA A 5 12.81 7.60 17.38
CA ALA A 5 13.67 7.21 16.27
C ALA A 5 12.75 7.05 15.05
N GLY A 6 12.89 7.96 14.08
CA GLY A 6 12.02 8.01 12.90
C GLY A 6 12.25 6.78 12.05
N GLY A 7 11.41 5.76 12.26
CA GLY A 7 11.39 4.56 11.44
C GLY A 7 10.50 4.77 10.23
N VAL A 8 10.71 3.94 9.21
CA VAL A 8 9.85 3.87 8.04
C VAL A 8 9.28 2.48 7.87
N GLY A 9 8.14 2.38 7.20
CA GLY A 9 7.56 1.12 6.74
C GLY A 9 7.21 1.14 5.26
N VAL A 10 6.53 0.09 4.84
CA VAL A 10 6.14 -0.16 3.45
C VAL A 10 4.69 -0.61 3.40
N VAL A 11 3.96 -0.11 2.41
CA VAL A 11 2.64 -0.64 2.05
C VAL A 11 2.76 -1.27 0.68
N VAL A 12 2.49 -2.57 0.59
CA VAL A 12 2.43 -3.33 -0.64
C VAL A 12 0.99 -3.39 -1.11
N CYS A 13 0.75 -2.98 -2.35
CA CYS A 13 -0.56 -3.02 -2.99
C CYS A 13 -0.50 -3.98 -4.17
N LEU A 14 -1.20 -5.10 -4.06
CA LEU A 14 -1.24 -6.15 -5.06
C LEU A 14 -2.46 -5.96 -5.98
N GLU A 15 -2.26 -6.30 -7.26
CA GLU A 15 -3.32 -6.39 -8.27
C GLU A 15 -4.11 -5.09 -8.52
N VAL A 16 -3.53 -3.94 -8.17
CA VAL A 16 -4.16 -2.63 -8.47
C VAL A 16 -4.21 -2.43 -9.99
N PRO A 17 -5.38 -2.10 -10.56
CA PRO A 17 -5.51 -1.87 -12.00
C PRO A 17 -4.55 -0.77 -12.49
N ILE A 18 -4.08 -0.91 -13.73
CA ILE A 18 -3.23 0.09 -14.37
C ILE A 18 -4.04 1.36 -14.64
N GLY A 19 -3.46 2.53 -14.36
CA GLY A 19 -4.10 3.82 -14.60
C GLY A 19 -5.06 4.26 -13.50
N SER A 20 -5.28 3.45 -12.46
CA SER A 20 -5.98 3.85 -11.23
C SER A 20 -5.29 5.04 -10.59
N GLU A 21 -6.08 5.92 -9.96
CA GLU A 21 -5.51 6.91 -9.05
C GLU A 21 -5.12 6.20 -7.75
N PHE A 22 -3.91 6.48 -7.26
CA PHE A 22 -3.45 6.04 -5.96
C PHE A 22 -2.74 7.20 -5.27
N GLY A 23 -2.97 7.35 -3.97
CA GLY A 23 -2.32 8.39 -3.19
C GLY A 23 -2.14 8.05 -1.72
N ILE A 24 -1.21 8.79 -1.11
CA ILE A 24 -0.92 8.76 0.31
C ILE A 24 -0.84 10.21 0.80
N ASP A 25 -1.64 10.52 1.81
CA ASP A 25 -1.84 11.84 2.39
C ASP A 25 -2.19 12.92 1.34
N TYR A 26 -1.20 13.67 0.86
CA TYR A 26 -1.38 14.73 -0.13
C TYR A 26 -0.89 14.34 -1.53
N GLU A 27 -0.09 13.28 -1.63
CA GLU A 27 0.52 12.85 -2.89
C GLU A 27 -0.43 11.90 -3.63
N ALA A 28 -0.66 12.17 -4.91
CA ALA A 28 -1.47 11.34 -5.78
C ALA A 28 -0.77 11.11 -7.12
N PHE A 29 -0.86 9.89 -7.63
CA PHE A 29 -0.29 9.49 -8.91
C PHE A 29 -1.15 8.43 -9.58
N ARG A 30 -0.86 8.16 -10.86
CA ARG A 30 -1.48 7.04 -11.58
C ARG A 30 -0.61 5.80 -11.49
N THR A 31 -1.25 4.66 -11.22
CA THR A 31 -0.57 3.36 -11.21
C THR A 31 -0.12 2.99 -12.62
N ALA A 32 0.98 2.24 -12.69
CA ALA A 32 1.53 1.68 -13.92
C ALA A 32 1.69 0.16 -13.78
N GLU A 33 2.04 -0.53 -14.87
CA GLU A 33 2.15 -2.00 -14.94
C GLU A 33 2.97 -2.63 -13.79
N LYS A 34 4.04 -1.94 -13.34
CA LYS A 34 4.93 -2.41 -12.27
C LYS A 34 4.62 -1.82 -10.89
N PHE A 35 3.49 -1.14 -10.73
CA PHE A 35 3.10 -0.60 -9.43
C PHE A 35 2.88 -1.75 -8.42
N ARG A 36 3.45 -1.59 -7.22
CA ARG A 36 3.40 -2.56 -6.12
C ARG A 36 3.19 -1.91 -4.75
N GLY A 37 2.85 -0.62 -4.69
CA GLY A 37 2.68 0.14 -3.45
C GLY A 37 3.75 1.20 -3.21
N VAL A 38 3.93 1.59 -1.95
CA VAL A 38 4.75 2.74 -1.52
C VAL A 38 5.67 2.32 -0.37
N LYS A 39 6.95 2.73 -0.45
CA LYS A 39 7.97 2.50 0.57
C LYS A 39 8.41 3.81 1.20
N LEU A 40 9.16 3.73 2.30
CA LEU A 40 9.70 4.87 3.04
C LEU A 40 8.60 5.73 3.67
N ILE A 41 7.49 5.11 4.07
CA ILE A 41 6.38 5.79 4.77
C ILE A 41 6.84 6.04 6.20
N PRO A 42 6.88 7.29 6.69
CA PRO A 42 7.24 7.60 8.07
C PRO A 42 6.36 6.85 9.09
N SER A 43 6.87 6.65 10.29
CA SER A 43 6.04 6.14 11.39
C SER A 43 4.98 7.18 11.77
N GLY A 44 3.75 6.74 11.96
CA GLY A 44 2.61 7.61 12.28
C GLY A 44 1.34 7.28 11.50
N LEU A 45 0.32 8.11 11.68
CA LEU A 45 -0.97 7.99 11.00
C LEU A 45 -0.85 8.53 9.56
N HIS A 46 -1.19 7.70 8.59
CA HIS A 46 -1.25 8.06 7.17
C HIS A 46 -2.60 7.66 6.59
N PHE A 47 -3.06 8.42 5.60
CA PHE A 47 -4.28 8.12 4.86
C PHE A 47 -3.94 7.66 3.45
N ILE A 48 -4.33 6.44 3.09
CA ILE A 48 -4.19 5.92 1.73
C ILE A 48 -5.53 6.05 1.04
N PHE A 49 -5.52 6.59 -0.17
CA PHE A 49 -6.70 6.71 -1.01
C PHE A 49 -6.42 6.25 -2.43
N TYR A 50 -7.47 5.85 -3.12
CA TYR A 50 -7.40 5.36 -4.49
C TYR A 50 -8.77 5.45 -5.15
N SER A 51 -8.79 5.42 -6.47
CA SER A 51 -10.01 5.24 -7.27
C SER A 51 -9.69 4.40 -8.49
N SER A 52 -10.64 3.55 -8.89
CA SER A 52 -10.55 2.84 -10.15
C SER A 52 -10.65 3.85 -11.31
N ASN A 53 -9.97 3.55 -12.41
CA ASN A 53 -10.12 4.31 -13.66
C ASN A 53 -10.92 3.47 -14.66
N GLY A 54 -12.08 2.97 -14.23
CA GLY A 54 -13.00 2.21 -15.09
C GLY A 54 -13.56 3.08 -16.22
N ASP A 55 -13.94 2.46 -17.35
CA ASP A 55 -14.64 3.03 -18.53
C ASP A 55 -14.30 4.48 -18.99
N GLY A 56 -13.13 5.01 -18.61
CA GLY A 56 -12.73 6.39 -18.88
C GLY A 56 -13.31 7.45 -17.93
N ALA A 57 -13.96 7.07 -16.83
CA ALA A 57 -14.41 7.97 -15.77
C ALA A 57 -13.59 7.75 -14.48
N ASN A 58 -13.26 8.82 -13.77
CA ASN A 58 -12.64 8.70 -12.45
C ASN A 58 -13.65 8.04 -11.50
N GLY A 59 -13.31 6.85 -11.00
CA GLY A 59 -14.12 6.12 -10.03
C GLY A 59 -14.27 6.89 -8.71
N ILE A 60 -15.17 6.39 -7.86
CA ILE A 60 -15.37 6.99 -6.52
C ILE A 60 -14.10 6.78 -5.71
N ARG A 61 -13.59 7.86 -5.09
CA ARG A 61 -12.41 7.77 -4.24
C ARG A 61 -12.75 7.03 -2.95
N GLN A 62 -11.99 5.96 -2.71
CA GLN A 62 -12.04 5.15 -1.50
C GLN A 62 -10.71 5.29 -0.75
N GLY A 63 -10.65 4.85 0.50
CA GLY A 63 -9.43 4.95 1.28
C GLY A 63 -9.53 4.37 2.68
N PHE A 64 -8.38 4.22 3.32
CA PHE A 64 -8.28 3.73 4.69
C PHE A 64 -7.10 4.38 5.40
N PHE A 65 -7.21 4.46 6.73
CA PHE A 65 -6.10 4.89 7.58
C PHE A 65 -5.18 3.72 7.91
N ILE A 66 -3.89 4.02 8.04
CA ILE A 66 -2.89 3.14 8.62
C ILE A 66 -2.13 3.88 9.70
N ASN A 67 -1.75 3.19 10.78
CA ASN A 67 -0.82 3.72 11.77
C ASN A 67 0.51 2.95 11.67
N MET A 68 1.44 3.51 10.91
CA MET A 68 2.71 2.88 10.54
C MET A 68 3.69 2.84 11.72
N GLN A 69 4.26 1.67 11.99
CA GLN A 69 5.39 1.51 12.91
C GLN A 69 6.71 1.31 12.15
N PRO A 70 7.87 1.52 12.80
CA PRO A 70 9.16 1.22 12.20
C PRO A 70 9.26 -0.24 11.69
N ASN A 71 9.64 -0.40 10.42
CA ASN A 71 9.81 -1.69 9.73
C ASN A 71 8.51 -2.48 9.45
N ASP A 72 7.35 -1.85 9.60
CA ASP A 72 6.08 -2.44 9.21
C ASP A 72 6.03 -2.73 7.71
N VAL A 73 5.38 -3.84 7.38
CA VAL A 73 4.99 -4.20 6.02
C VAL A 73 3.50 -4.49 6.02
N ILE A 74 2.73 -3.56 5.49
CA ILE A 74 1.28 -3.71 5.36
C ILE A 74 1.00 -4.17 3.94
N ILE A 75 0.25 -5.26 3.79
CA ILE A 75 -0.08 -5.80 2.46
C ILE A 75 -1.57 -5.72 2.23
N ARG A 76 -1.95 -5.16 1.09
CA ARG A 76 -3.32 -5.05 0.61
C ARG A 76 -3.42 -5.62 -0.79
N THR A 77 -4.54 -6.24 -1.10
CA THR A 77 -4.84 -6.78 -2.44
C THR A 77 -6.12 -6.15 -2.97
N TRP A 78 -6.09 -5.75 -4.24
CA TRP A 78 -7.26 -5.17 -4.89
C TRP A 78 -8.36 -6.22 -5.04
N SER A 79 -9.59 -5.84 -4.70
CA SER A 79 -10.80 -6.60 -4.95
C SER A 79 -11.52 -6.01 -6.17
N THR A 80 -11.65 -6.78 -7.25
CA THR A 80 -12.44 -6.35 -8.41
C THR A 80 -13.94 -6.24 -8.10
N ASP A 81 -14.42 -6.95 -7.08
CA ASP A 81 -15.84 -7.00 -6.73
C ASP A 81 -16.29 -5.76 -5.97
N THR A 82 -15.39 -5.20 -5.14
CA THR A 82 -15.68 -4.04 -4.27
C THR A 82 -14.91 -2.80 -4.69
N GLU A 83 -13.98 -2.91 -5.63
CA GLU A 83 -13.02 -1.87 -6.01
C GLU A 83 -12.22 -1.31 -4.83
N GLU A 84 -11.91 -2.17 -3.86
CA GLU A 84 -11.20 -1.83 -2.61
C GLU A 84 -9.87 -2.56 -2.47
N LEU A 85 -8.91 -1.91 -1.78
CA LEU A 85 -7.68 -2.52 -1.29
C LEU A 85 -7.94 -3.22 0.05
N MET A 86 -8.17 -4.52 -0.02
CA MET A 86 -8.52 -5.36 1.13
C MET A 86 -7.27 -5.87 1.85
N PRO A 87 -7.32 -6.12 3.17
CA PRO A 87 -6.29 -6.91 3.83
C PRO A 87 -6.16 -8.30 3.20
N LEU A 88 -4.99 -8.92 3.32
CA LEU A 88 -4.79 -10.29 2.85
C LEU A 88 -5.81 -11.23 3.50
N LYS A 89 -6.36 -12.13 2.69
CA LYS A 89 -7.44 -13.05 3.09
C LYS A 89 -6.96 -14.17 4.02
N SER A 90 -5.65 -14.45 4.11
CA SER A 90 -5.10 -15.50 4.96
C SER A 90 -3.76 -15.10 5.62
N GLU A 91 -3.53 -15.60 6.84
CA GLU A 91 -2.26 -15.43 7.58
C GLU A 91 -1.08 -16.09 6.85
N VAL A 92 -1.33 -17.16 6.09
CA VAL A 92 -0.33 -17.89 5.31
C VAL A 92 0.24 -17.03 4.18
N ASP A 93 -0.63 -16.29 3.47
CA ASP A 93 -0.20 -15.38 2.40
C ASP A 93 0.59 -14.19 2.97
N ALA A 94 0.16 -13.68 4.12
CA ALA A 94 0.85 -12.59 4.81
C ALA A 94 2.24 -13.01 5.29
N GLU A 95 2.37 -14.22 5.84
CA GLU A 95 3.65 -14.75 6.32
C GLU A 95 4.63 -15.04 5.18
N ASN A 96 4.16 -15.60 4.06
CA ASN A 96 4.98 -15.86 2.87
C ASN A 96 5.56 -14.56 2.26
N LEU A 97 4.74 -13.52 2.19
CA LEU A 97 5.19 -12.22 1.70
C LEU A 97 6.11 -11.51 2.69
N THR A 98 5.84 -11.64 4.00
CA THR A 98 6.69 -11.09 5.05
C THR A 98 8.03 -11.82 5.17
N ARG A 99 8.12 -13.11 4.81
CA ARG A 99 9.40 -13.84 4.74
C ARG A 99 10.25 -13.40 3.54
N THR A 100 9.62 -13.09 2.40
CA THR A 100 10.30 -12.51 1.22
C THR A 100 10.98 -11.16 1.54
N ARG A 101 10.57 -10.46 2.61
CA ARG A 101 11.21 -9.25 3.17
C ARG A 101 12.73 -9.40 3.42
N CYS A 102 13.20 -10.58 3.85
CA CYS A 102 14.64 -10.78 4.05
C CYS A 102 15.42 -10.75 2.72
N LEU A 103 14.81 -11.22 1.63
CA LEU A 103 15.48 -11.31 0.32
C LEU A 103 15.56 -9.95 -0.40
N ILE A 104 14.56 -9.09 -0.22
CA ILE A 104 14.52 -7.74 -0.83
C ILE A 104 15.54 -6.80 -0.17
N ARG A 105 15.90 -7.04 1.10
CA ARG A 105 16.86 -6.20 1.83
C ARG A 105 18.32 -6.37 1.37
N ASP A 106 18.63 -7.44 0.64
CA ASP A 106 19.99 -7.78 0.21
C ASP A 106 20.29 -7.43 -1.27
N HIS A 107 19.31 -6.92 -2.03
CA HIS A 107 19.43 -6.71 -3.49
C HIS A 107 18.99 -5.31 -3.98
N VAL A 108 19.06 -4.28 -3.11
CA VAL A 108 18.93 -2.87 -3.51
C VAL A 108 20.07 -2.06 -2.94
#